data_AF-A0A956YK21-F1
#
_entry.id   AF-A0A956YK21-F1
#
_cell.length_a   1.000
_cell.length_b   1.000
_cell.length_c   1.000
_cell.angle_alpha   90.00
_cell.angle_beta   90.00
_cell.angle_gamma   90.00
#
_symmetry.space_group_name_H-M   'P 1'
#
loop_
_entity.id
_entity.type
_entity.pdbx_description
1 polymer ?
#
loop_
_entity_poly.entity_id
_entity_poly.type
_entity_poly.pdbx_seq_one_letter_code
_entity_poly.pdbx_strand_id
1 'polypeptide(L)'
;MEKIRWGILATGWIAEQLAEAINSQPDAVCLAVGSRTQQSADKFGEQWDISRRYPTYEALAADPDVEVIYIATPHNLHYDNMKLCLNAG
;
A
#
# COMPACT_ATOMS: atom_id res chain seq x y z
N MET A 1 -16.87 6.45 -13.46
CA MET A 1 -15.82 7.27 -12.79
C MET A 1 -14.55 6.46 -12.80
N GLU A 2 -13.40 7.13 -12.90
CA GLU A 2 -12.10 6.48 -12.76
C GLU A 2 -11.91 6.08 -11.28
N LYS A 3 -11.34 4.90 -11.02
CA LYS A 3 -11.10 4.42 -9.66
C LYS A 3 -9.82 5.02 -9.11
N ILE A 4 -9.85 5.48 -7.86
CA ILE A 4 -8.64 5.94 -7.14
C ILE A 4 -7.75 4.72 -6.88
N ARG A 5 -6.48 4.82 -7.26
CA ARG A 5 -5.46 3.76 -7.15
C ARG A 5 -4.69 3.89 -5.84
N TRP A 6 -4.99 3.00 -4.90
CA TRP A 6 -4.40 3.00 -3.56
C TRP A 6 -3.15 2.11 -3.48
N GLY A 7 -2.21 2.56 -2.66
CA GLY A 7 -1.09 1.80 -2.14
C GLY A 7 -1.21 1.57 -0.63
N ILE A 8 -0.81 0.41 -0.14
CA ILE A 8 -0.74 0.12 1.31
C ILE A 8 0.72 -0.12 1.73
N LEU A 9 1.21 0.67 2.69
CA LEU A 9 2.52 0.49 3.31
C LEU A 9 2.42 -0.45 4.52
N ALA A 10 3.07 -1.61 4.41
CA ALA A 10 3.06 -2.75 5.34
C ALA A 10 1.89 -3.73 5.19
N THR A 11 2.06 -4.91 5.78
CA THR A 11 1.21 -6.10 5.58
C THR A 11 0.72 -6.66 6.93
N GLY A 12 0.42 -5.79 7.89
CA GLY A 12 -0.07 -6.16 9.22
C GLY A 12 -1.60 -6.23 9.29
N TRP A 13 -2.15 -6.55 10.46
CA TRP A 13 -3.60 -6.69 10.67
C TRP A 13 -4.42 -5.48 10.19
N ILE A 14 -3.97 -4.24 10.48
CA ILE A 14 -4.71 -3.05 10.04
C ILE A 14 -4.68 -2.86 8.52
N ALA A 15 -3.64 -3.36 7.84
CA ALA A 15 -3.58 -3.36 6.37
C ALA A 15 -4.64 -4.28 5.76
N GLU A 16 -4.94 -5.42 6.40
CA GLU A 16 -6.01 -6.33 5.98
C GLU A 16 -7.38 -5.64 6.03
N GLN A 17 -7.67 -4.96 7.14
CA GLN A 17 -8.93 -4.21 7.29
C GLN A 17 -9.08 -3.12 6.22
N LEU A 18 -7.97 -2.46 5.85
CA LEU A 18 -8.01 -1.45 4.80
C LEU A 18 -8.17 -2.06 3.41
N ALA A 19 -7.49 -3.15 3.09
CA ALA A 19 -7.63 -3.82 1.80
C ALA A 19 -9.09 -4.28 1.59
N GLU A 20 -9.72 -4.83 2.63
CA GLU A 20 -11.16 -5.15 2.62
C GLU A 20 -12.02 -3.92 2.35
N ALA A 21 -11.76 -2.83 3.07
CA ALA A 21 -12.50 -1.58 2.91
C ALA A 21 -12.36 -1.01 1.49
N ILE A 22 -11.15 -0.95 0.93
CA ILE A 22 -10.92 -0.46 -0.44
C ILE A 22 -11.66 -1.32 -1.46
N ASN A 23 -11.57 -2.65 -1.35
CA ASN A 23 -12.22 -3.57 -2.28
C ASN A 23 -13.76 -3.49 -2.24
N SER A 24 -14.33 -2.99 -1.14
CA SER A 24 -15.77 -2.74 -1.02
C SER A 24 -16.26 -1.45 -1.71
N GLN A 25 -15.36 -0.55 -2.09
CA GLN A 25 -15.72 0.74 -2.68
C GLN A 25 -15.75 0.67 -4.23
N PRO A 26 -16.82 1.16 -4.88
CA PRO A 26 -16.94 1.11 -6.34
C PRO A 26 -15.96 2.05 -7.07
N ASP A 27 -15.44 3.06 -6.39
CA ASP A 27 -14.58 4.12 -6.89
C ASP A 27 -13.13 4.01 -6.40
N ALA A 28 -12.73 2.87 -5.83
CA ALA A 28 -11.36 2.61 -5.39
C ALA A 28 -10.83 1.24 -5.86
N VAL A 29 -9.51 1.12 -5.90
CA VAL A 29 -8.81 -0.15 -6.13
C VAL A 29 -7.50 -0.16 -5.34
N CYS A 30 -7.19 -1.29 -4.70
CA CYS A 30 -5.88 -1.49 -4.09
C CYS A 30 -4.90 -1.94 -5.18
N LEU A 31 -4.19 -0.97 -5.78
CA LEU A 31 -3.27 -1.23 -6.88
C LEU A 31 -1.97 -1.90 -6.40
N ALA A 32 -1.46 -1.44 -5.24
CA ALA A 32 -0.11 -1.78 -4.81
C ALA A 32 0.02 -2.03 -3.30
N VAL A 33 0.99 -2.87 -2.93
CA VAL A 33 1.41 -3.08 -1.53
C VAL A 33 2.92 -3.03 -1.43
N GLY A 34 3.43 -2.40 -0.38
CA GLY A 34 4.86 -2.31 -0.07
C GLY A 34 5.15 -2.96 1.28
N SER A 35 6.17 -3.81 1.33
CA SER A 35 6.65 -4.40 2.58
C SER A 35 8.16 -4.19 2.75
N ARG A 36 8.76 -4.83 3.76
CA ARG A 36 10.23 -4.86 3.97
C ARG A 36 10.88 -6.10 3.35
N THR A 37 10.08 -7.03 2.84
CA THR A 37 10.53 -8.23 2.13
C THR A 37 9.58 -8.55 1.01
N GLN A 38 10.09 -9.06 -0.12
CA GLN A 38 9.25 -9.49 -1.25
C GLN A 38 8.22 -10.54 -0.82
N GLN A 39 8.65 -11.55 -0.06
CA GLN A 39 7.80 -12.65 0.39
C GLN A 39 6.53 -12.19 1.13
N SER A 40 6.65 -11.17 1.98
CA SER A 40 5.50 -10.66 2.74
C SER A 40 4.57 -9.80 1.87
N ALA A 41 5.13 -9.03 0.93
CA ALA A 41 4.35 -8.31 -0.07
C ALA A 41 3.60 -9.28 -0.99
N ASP A 42 4.25 -10.36 -1.43
CA ASP A 42 3.66 -11.41 -2.27
C ASP A 42 2.49 -12.09 -1.57
N LYS A 43 2.70 -12.58 -0.35
CA LYS A 43 1.64 -13.22 0.43
C LYS A 43 0.43 -12.32 0.62
N PHE A 44 0.65 -11.04 0.95
CA PHE A 44 -0.44 -10.09 1.14
C PHE A 44 -1.16 -9.79 -0.19
N GLY A 45 -0.40 -9.60 -1.27
CA GLY A 45 -0.99 -9.33 -2.57
C GLY A 45 -1.70 -10.53 -3.19
N GLU A 46 -1.32 -11.76 -2.87
CA GLU A 46 -2.09 -12.96 -3.22
C GLU A 46 -3.44 -13.01 -2.48
N GLN A 47 -3.43 -12.71 -1.19
CA GLN A 47 -4.62 -12.74 -0.35
C GLN A 47 -5.67 -11.69 -0.77
N TRP A 48 -5.23 -10.51 -1.22
CA TRP A 48 -6.09 -9.37 -1.50
C TRP A 48 -6.21 -9.00 -2.99
N ASP A 49 -5.68 -9.85 -3.88
CA ASP A 49 -5.67 -9.64 -5.34
C ASP A 49 -4.99 -8.31 -5.77
N ILE A 50 -3.85 -8.02 -5.15
CA ILE A 50 -3.06 -6.81 -5.42
C ILE A 50 -1.95 -7.16 -6.41
N SER A 51 -1.97 -6.49 -7.57
CA SER A 51 -1.08 -6.79 -8.68
C SER A 51 0.37 -6.31 -8.47
N ARG A 52 0.58 -5.15 -7.84
CA ARG A 52 1.92 -4.57 -7.65
C ARG A 52 2.41 -4.79 -6.23
N ARG A 53 3.55 -5.46 -6.09
CA ARG A 53 4.05 -5.96 -4.79
C ARG A 53 5.51 -5.62 -4.65
N TYR A 54 5.80 -4.69 -3.75
CA TYR A 54 7.11 -4.09 -3.62
C TYR A 54 7.85 -4.60 -2.36
N PRO A 55 9.15 -4.93 -2.48
CA PRO A 55 9.94 -5.44 -1.37
C PRO A 55 10.43 -4.34 -0.42
N THR A 56 10.22 -3.07 -0.79
CA THR A 56 10.59 -1.90 0.00
C THR A 56 9.48 -0.84 -0.04
N TYR A 57 9.48 0.05 0.95
CA TYR A 57 8.53 1.15 1.05
C TYR A 57 8.82 2.24 0.01
N GLU A 58 10.10 2.46 -0.30
CA GLU A 58 10.58 3.39 -1.30
C GLU A 58 10.11 2.99 -2.71
N ALA A 59 10.12 1.71 -3.04
CA ALA A 59 9.67 1.22 -4.34
C ALA A 59 8.16 1.40 -4.53
N LEU A 60 7.35 1.24 -3.47
CA LEU A 60 5.93 1.58 -3.51
C LEU A 60 5.73 3.09 -3.65
N ALA A 61 6.44 3.89 -2.86
CA ALA A 61 6.30 5.36 -2.89
C ALA A 61 6.69 5.95 -4.25
N ALA A 62 7.59 5.29 -4.99
CA ALA A 62 8.02 5.71 -6.32
C ALA A 62 7.11 5.22 -7.46
N ASP A 63 6.02 4.49 -7.19
CA ASP A 63 5.10 4.02 -8.22
C ASP A 63 4.26 5.19 -8.76
N PRO A 64 4.44 5.63 -10.02
CA PRO A 64 3.75 6.79 -10.57
C PRO A 64 2.24 6.57 -10.78
N ASP A 65 1.76 5.33 -10.75
CA ASP A 65 0.33 5.04 -10.93
C ASP A 65 -0.42 4.97 -9.58
N VAL A 66 0.29 4.98 -8.44
CA VAL A 66 -0.32 5.05 -7.11
C VAL A 66 -0.67 6.49 -6.77
N GLU A 67 -1.94 6.75 -6.48
CA GLU A 67 -2.45 8.11 -6.23
C GLU A 67 -2.54 8.43 -4.74
N VAL A 68 -2.75 7.42 -3.90
CA VAL A 68 -2.89 7.56 -2.45
C VAL A 68 -2.19 6.42 -1.75
N ILE A 69 -1.39 6.71 -0.71
CA ILE A 69 -0.76 5.70 0.12
C ILE A 69 -1.31 5.76 1.55
N TYR A 70 -1.73 4.61 2.07
CA TYR A 70 -2.04 4.45 3.49
C TYR A 70 -0.87 3.83 4.25
N ILE A 71 -0.49 4.46 5.36
CA ILE A 71 0.63 4.05 6.21
C ILE A 71 0.13 3.10 7.31
N ALA A 72 0.19 1.78 7.05
CA ALA A 72 -0.20 0.73 8.00
C ALA A 72 0.95 0.22 8.88
N THR A 73 2.09 0.93 8.90
CA THR A 73 3.22 0.57 9.77
C THR A 73 2.96 0.87 11.24
N PRO A 74 3.75 0.29 12.17
CA PRO A 74 3.77 0.71 13.58
C PRO A 74 4.00 2.22 13.75
N HIS A 75 3.45 2.78 14.83
CA HIS A 75 3.41 4.22 15.11
C HIS A 75 4.79 4.90 15.06
N ASN A 76 5.85 4.22 15.51
CA ASN A 76 7.21 4.76 15.54
C ASN A 76 7.82 4.97 14.14
N LEU A 77 7.21 4.40 13.09
CA LEU A 77 7.64 4.55 11.70
C LEU A 77 6.78 5.54 10.90
N HIS A 78 5.69 6.06 11.48
CA HIS A 78 4.75 6.92 10.76
C HIS A 78 5.42 8.18 10.22
N TYR A 79 6.27 8.83 11.02
CA TYR A 79 6.94 10.05 10.61
C TYR A 79 7.84 9.84 9.39
N ASP A 80 8.73 8.83 9.45
CA ASP A 80 9.67 8.56 8.37
C ASP A 80 8.96 8.10 7.11
N ASN A 81 7.96 7.23 7.24
CA ASN A 81 7.17 6.75 6.10
C ASN A 81 6.31 7.86 5.47
N MET A 82 5.73 8.75 6.28
CA MET A 82 4.97 9.89 5.76
C MET A 82 5.88 10.85 5.02
N LYS A 83 7.06 11.14 5.58
CA LYS A 83 8.07 11.97 4.93
C LYS A 83 8.54 11.34 3.62
N LEU A 84 8.75 10.02 3.58
CA LEU A 84 9.09 9.29 2.36
C LEU A 84 8.04 9.49 1.28
N CYS A 85 6.76 9.23 1.58
CA CYS A 85 5.67 9.38 0.62
C CYS A 85 5.54 10.82 0.12
N LEU A 86 5.54 11.81 1.03
CA LEU A 86 5.41 13.23 0.66
C LEU A 86 6.56 13.74 -0.21
N ASN A 87 7.76 13.18 -0.06
CA ASN A 87 8.90 13.52 -0.92
C ASN A 87 8.84 12.85 -2.30
N ALA A 88 8.03 11.80 -2.47
CA ALA A 88 7.92 11.06 -3.73
C ALA A 88 6.89 11.67 -4.69
N GLY A 89 5.97 12.50 -4.20
CA GLY A 89 4.92 13.18 -4.98
C GLY A 89 3.54 12.95 -4.39
#